data_AF-A0A351I4I4-F1
#
_entry.id   AF-A0A351I4I4-F1
#
_cell.length_a   1.000
_cell.length_b   1.000
_cell.length_c   1.000
_cell.angle_alpha   90.00
_cell.angle_beta   90.00
_cell.angle_gamma   90.00
#
_symmetry.space_group_name_H-M   'P 1'
#
loop_
_entity.id
_entity.type
_entity.pdbx_description
1 polymer ?
#
loop_
_entity_poly.entity_id
_entity_poly.type
_entity_poly.pdbx_seq_one_letter_code
_entity_poly.pdbx_strand_id
1 'polypeptide(L)'
;MPASNKAVMRKEIRARLRAAQEKSLSDLKAVEHVRTVMRENGDPEAVGIPSSMLFQAGIAFQRDAGRLLDPLTKLIFALGSTQVLILPEGTALGDAKVLDMRRTMGISAHLFQAGVAPPRVRVNLLNTQVDIPKGLLDFKGVVIVFLYNQPMNLVIESAIGDELGPPISLGVYPQQIRPGRNQGAIFEFSVSDPPAGLVSWKFQLLQPSLGGAESAPLQEIVGGGPVFHQIFWNGRRHYFGNPLPAGRYECVLSALDAKNRSRTLHRWISLLEDAGAPEKLLAAAQPEQAAGTAPSADLSGDESKPLVAGVKPSFVSTTITAPPKSAAPSRRKIVKRPVRAKKSAKADKGTQDKETSPKVSPEDVAAAKPVSPGRYELAFNADTHTITPFSEKTLAAAAAELAHYPLEALKVVGHASSDEKEGAALAERRAKMVAGLLVNRYQIEPKKIQMSSSASGEGAKVEIIMSRND
;
A
#
# COMPACT_ATOMS: atom_id res chain seq x y z
N MET A 1 -12.69 -13.86 19.85
CA MET A 1 -11.56 -14.69 19.42
C MET A 1 -10.52 -14.74 20.53
N PRO A 2 -10.26 -15.91 21.15
CA PRO A 2 -9.26 -16.04 22.21
C PRO A 2 -7.85 -15.72 21.68
N ALA A 3 -6.97 -15.19 22.55
CA ALA A 3 -5.65 -14.68 22.17
C ALA A 3 -4.76 -15.77 21.50
N SER A 4 -4.87 -17.02 21.95
CA SER A 4 -4.17 -18.18 21.35
C SER A 4 -4.51 -18.36 19.87
N ASN A 5 -5.81 -18.27 19.51
CA ASN A 5 -6.25 -18.43 18.11
C ASN A 5 -5.75 -17.29 17.22
N LYS A 6 -5.64 -16.06 17.75
CA LYS A 6 -5.05 -14.93 17.00
C LYS A 6 -3.58 -15.17 16.66
N ALA A 7 -2.80 -15.74 17.60
CA ALA A 7 -1.39 -16.04 17.37
C ALA A 7 -1.19 -17.13 16.32
N VAL A 8 -1.99 -18.20 16.40
CA VAL A 8 -2.01 -19.29 15.40
C VAL A 8 -2.39 -18.76 14.03
N MET A 9 -3.46 -17.94 13.94
CA MET A 9 -3.90 -17.31 12.70
C MET A 9 -2.78 -16.47 12.07
N ARG A 10 -2.14 -15.60 12.86
CA ARG A 10 -1.02 -14.77 12.37
C ARG A 10 0.16 -15.63 11.87
N LYS A 11 0.48 -16.71 12.58
CA LYS A 11 1.55 -17.65 12.18
C LYS A 11 1.24 -18.31 10.84
N GLU A 12 0.01 -18.79 10.66
CA GLU A 12 -0.42 -19.43 9.43
C GLU A 12 -0.45 -18.46 8.25
N ILE A 13 -1.00 -17.25 8.45
CA ILE A 13 -0.99 -16.20 7.42
C ILE A 13 0.44 -15.89 6.99
N ARG A 14 1.35 -15.66 7.93
CA ARG A 14 2.77 -15.40 7.63
C ARG A 14 3.42 -16.54 6.85
N ALA A 15 3.18 -17.78 7.25
CA ALA A 15 3.72 -18.95 6.54
C ALA A 15 3.19 -19.00 5.09
N ARG A 16 1.91 -18.72 4.87
CA ARG A 16 1.31 -18.68 3.53
C ARG A 16 1.88 -17.56 2.66
N LEU A 17 2.02 -16.35 3.22
CA LEU A 17 2.63 -15.22 2.52
C LEU A 17 4.09 -15.52 2.16
N ARG A 18 4.85 -16.13 3.06
CA ARG A 18 6.24 -16.51 2.80
C ARG A 18 6.35 -17.60 1.72
N ALA A 19 5.49 -18.61 1.74
CA ALA A 19 5.42 -19.61 0.67
C ALA A 19 5.03 -18.99 -0.69
N ALA A 20 4.12 -18.00 -0.69
CA ALA A 20 3.76 -17.27 -1.91
C ALA A 20 4.94 -16.44 -2.45
N GLN A 21 5.68 -15.76 -1.57
CA GLN A 21 6.89 -15.01 -1.88
C GLN A 21 7.98 -15.93 -2.46
N GLU A 22 8.30 -17.05 -1.80
CA GLU A 22 9.29 -18.02 -2.25
C GLU A 22 8.94 -18.60 -3.61
N LYS A 23 7.67 -19.00 -3.81
CA LYS A 23 7.19 -19.50 -5.10
C LYS A 23 7.32 -18.44 -6.19
N SER A 24 6.87 -17.21 -5.94
CA SER A 24 6.98 -16.14 -6.94
C SER A 24 8.43 -15.82 -7.31
N LEU A 25 9.34 -15.81 -6.33
CA LEU A 25 10.76 -15.61 -6.59
C LEU A 25 11.36 -16.78 -7.38
N SER A 26 10.95 -18.02 -7.08
CA SER A 26 11.34 -19.19 -7.86
C SER A 26 10.86 -19.10 -9.31
N ASP A 27 9.58 -18.73 -9.52
CA ASP A 27 8.98 -18.57 -10.84
C ASP A 27 9.72 -17.47 -11.64
N LEU A 28 10.11 -16.36 -11.00
CA LEU A 28 10.92 -15.30 -11.62
C LEU A 28 12.35 -15.76 -11.94
N LYS A 29 13.02 -16.46 -11.01
CA LYS A 29 14.38 -16.99 -11.20
C LYS A 29 14.46 -18.07 -12.27
N ALA A 30 13.36 -18.78 -12.54
CA ALA A 30 13.29 -19.80 -13.58
C ALA A 30 13.33 -19.20 -14.99
N VAL A 31 13.04 -17.91 -15.15
CA VAL A 31 13.17 -17.23 -16.43
C VAL A 31 14.61 -16.78 -16.62
N GLU A 32 15.23 -17.21 -17.73
CA GLU A 32 16.60 -16.83 -18.06
C GLU A 32 16.78 -15.31 -18.07
N HIS A 33 17.98 -14.84 -17.70
CA HIS A 33 18.35 -13.42 -17.66
C HIS A 33 17.59 -12.53 -16.66
N VAL A 34 16.57 -13.03 -15.96
CA VAL A 34 16.02 -12.34 -14.78
C VAL A 34 17.03 -12.46 -13.64
N ARG A 35 17.39 -11.32 -13.04
CA ARG A 35 18.27 -11.28 -11.88
C ARG A 35 17.45 -10.93 -10.65
N THR A 36 17.66 -11.65 -9.56
CA THR A 36 17.03 -11.36 -8.27
C THR A 36 18.13 -11.14 -7.25
N VAL A 37 18.00 -10.06 -6.48
CA VAL A 37 18.90 -9.73 -5.37
C VAL A 37 18.13 -9.91 -4.08
N MET A 38 18.74 -10.62 -3.13
CA MET A 38 18.15 -10.92 -1.82
C MET A 38 18.92 -10.15 -0.76
N ARG A 39 18.21 -9.71 0.27
CA ARG A 39 18.80 -9.16 1.50
C ARG A 39 19.39 -10.29 2.35
N GLU A 40 20.23 -9.92 3.30
CA GLU A 40 20.84 -10.86 4.26
C GLU A 40 19.79 -11.66 5.07
N ASN A 41 18.63 -11.06 5.33
CA ASN A 41 17.52 -11.70 6.05
C ASN A 41 16.68 -12.66 5.18
N GLY A 42 17.05 -12.85 3.90
CA GLY A 42 16.36 -13.73 2.96
C GLY A 42 15.12 -13.11 2.28
N ASP A 43 14.81 -11.83 2.52
CA ASP A 43 13.74 -11.14 1.79
C ASP A 43 14.27 -10.54 0.47
N PRO A 44 13.45 -10.41 -0.58
CA PRO A 44 13.91 -9.87 -1.86
C PRO A 44 14.22 -8.39 -1.75
N GLU A 45 15.39 -7.99 -2.22
CA GLU A 45 15.82 -6.60 -2.29
C GLU A 45 15.41 -5.95 -3.60
N ALA A 46 15.68 -6.62 -4.71
CA ALA A 46 15.37 -6.13 -6.04
C ALA A 46 15.25 -7.25 -7.08
N VAL A 47 14.56 -6.96 -8.19
CA VAL A 47 14.45 -7.80 -9.37
C VAL A 47 14.82 -6.98 -10.61
N GLY A 48 15.80 -7.45 -11.37
CA GLY A 48 16.11 -6.95 -12.70
C GLY A 48 15.42 -7.81 -13.74
N ILE A 49 14.59 -7.19 -14.59
CA ILE A 49 13.89 -7.84 -15.69
C ILE A 49 14.34 -7.24 -17.02
N PRO A 50 14.85 -8.04 -17.99
CA PRO A 50 15.27 -7.52 -19.28
C PRO A 50 14.09 -6.85 -20.01
N SER A 51 14.28 -5.63 -20.51
CA SER A 51 13.23 -4.91 -21.23
C SER A 51 12.76 -5.66 -22.47
N SER A 52 13.67 -6.41 -23.11
CA SER A 52 13.38 -7.25 -24.28
C SER A 52 12.48 -8.45 -24.00
N MET A 53 12.25 -8.82 -22.74
CA MET A 53 11.30 -9.88 -22.36
C MET A 53 9.93 -9.32 -22.00
N LEU A 54 9.87 -8.03 -21.61
CA LEU A 54 8.62 -7.36 -21.28
C LEU A 54 7.98 -6.71 -22.50
N PHE A 55 8.76 -6.09 -23.38
CA PHE A 55 8.23 -5.23 -24.44
C PHE A 55 8.61 -5.71 -25.83
N GLN A 56 7.64 -5.73 -26.75
CA GLN A 56 7.88 -6.09 -28.15
C GLN A 56 8.40 -4.89 -28.94
N ALA A 57 7.64 -3.79 -28.89
CA ALA A 57 7.93 -2.54 -29.56
C ALA A 57 7.30 -1.39 -28.77
N GLY A 58 8.02 -0.27 -28.67
CA GLY A 58 7.54 0.88 -27.91
C GLY A 58 7.23 0.50 -26.45
N ILE A 59 5.96 0.69 -26.07
CA ILE A 59 5.41 0.42 -24.73
C ILE A 59 4.53 -0.84 -24.68
N ALA A 60 4.33 -1.53 -25.81
CA ALA A 60 3.46 -2.70 -25.86
C ALA A 60 4.14 -3.90 -25.22
N PHE A 61 3.44 -4.54 -24.28
CA PHE A 61 3.90 -5.78 -23.68
C PHE A 61 3.96 -6.90 -24.73
N GLN A 62 4.95 -7.78 -24.61
CA GLN A 62 4.97 -9.02 -25.36
C GLN A 62 3.82 -9.94 -24.89
N ARG A 63 3.39 -10.83 -25.78
CA ARG A 63 2.34 -11.83 -25.46
C ARG A 63 2.68 -12.65 -24.21
N ASP A 64 3.96 -12.99 -24.05
CA ASP A 64 4.43 -13.86 -22.98
C ASP A 64 4.91 -13.09 -21.73
N ALA A 65 4.78 -11.75 -21.71
CA ALA A 65 5.19 -10.91 -20.58
C ALA A 65 4.47 -11.27 -19.27
N GLY A 66 3.27 -11.87 -19.36
CA GLY A 66 2.53 -12.40 -18.19
C GLY A 66 3.34 -13.39 -17.36
N ARG A 67 4.26 -14.15 -17.98
CA ARG A 67 5.17 -15.07 -17.25
C ARG A 67 6.09 -14.35 -16.26
N LEU A 68 6.31 -13.06 -16.45
CA LEU A 68 7.11 -12.20 -15.57
C LEU A 68 6.22 -11.31 -14.69
N LEU A 69 5.17 -10.74 -15.28
CA LEU A 69 4.28 -9.81 -14.60
C LEU A 69 3.37 -10.48 -13.56
N ASP A 70 2.91 -11.71 -13.80
CA ASP A 70 2.03 -12.41 -12.86
C ASP A 70 2.78 -12.83 -11.58
N PRO A 71 3.97 -13.47 -11.65
CA PRO A 71 4.76 -13.76 -10.46
C PRO A 71 5.22 -12.51 -9.72
N LEU A 72 5.56 -11.44 -10.45
CA LEU A 72 5.90 -10.13 -9.88
C LEU A 72 4.72 -9.53 -9.11
N THR A 73 3.53 -9.51 -9.70
CA THR A 73 2.31 -9.01 -9.05
C THR A 73 2.03 -9.81 -7.78
N LYS A 74 2.09 -11.15 -7.87
CA LYS A 74 1.93 -12.04 -6.72
C LYS A 74 2.95 -11.76 -5.62
N LEU A 75 4.21 -11.54 -5.99
CA LEU A 75 5.29 -11.21 -5.05
C LEU A 75 4.95 -9.91 -4.32
N ILE A 76 4.52 -8.87 -5.05
CA ILE A 76 4.15 -7.58 -4.49
C ILE A 76 3.01 -7.72 -3.48
N PHE A 77 1.95 -8.47 -3.79
CA PHE A 77 0.89 -8.75 -2.81
C PHE A 77 1.42 -9.51 -1.58
N ALA A 78 2.28 -10.52 -1.78
CA ALA A 78 2.85 -11.32 -0.70
C ALA A 78 3.76 -10.52 0.26
N LEU A 79 4.44 -9.48 -0.25
CA LEU A 79 5.34 -8.61 0.53
C LEU A 79 4.62 -7.58 1.42
N GLY A 80 3.29 -7.63 1.52
CA GLY A 80 2.55 -6.81 2.48
C GLY A 80 2.62 -5.30 2.19
N SER A 81 2.98 -4.50 3.19
CA SER A 81 3.09 -3.04 3.09
C SER A 81 4.37 -2.54 2.41
N THR A 82 5.19 -3.43 1.86
CA THR A 82 6.45 -3.08 1.20
C THR A 82 6.18 -2.22 -0.03
N GLN A 83 6.90 -1.11 -0.19
CA GLN A 83 6.76 -0.25 -1.38
C GLN A 83 7.65 -0.78 -2.51
N VAL A 84 7.25 -0.49 -3.73
CA VAL A 84 7.89 -0.96 -4.97
C VAL A 84 8.36 0.25 -5.73
N LEU A 85 9.66 0.34 -5.96
CA LEU A 85 10.28 1.38 -6.76
C LEU A 85 10.68 0.80 -8.12
N ILE A 86 10.10 1.32 -9.19
CA ILE A 86 10.39 0.92 -10.57
C ILE A 86 11.36 1.94 -11.16
N LEU A 87 12.50 1.43 -11.64
CA LEU A 87 13.58 2.20 -12.24
C LEU A 87 13.70 1.85 -13.72
N PRO A 88 13.73 2.85 -14.62
CA PRO A 88 13.93 2.59 -16.04
C PRO A 88 15.30 2.01 -16.32
N GLU A 89 15.40 1.32 -17.45
CA GLU A 89 16.68 0.89 -17.99
C GLU A 89 17.60 2.11 -18.16
N GLY A 90 18.86 1.98 -17.76
CA GLY A 90 19.84 3.07 -17.80
C GLY A 90 19.83 4.01 -16.59
N THR A 91 19.00 3.76 -15.57
CA THR A 91 19.02 4.58 -14.34
C THR A 91 20.38 4.53 -13.64
N ALA A 92 21.00 3.34 -13.52
CA ALA A 92 22.27 3.22 -12.82
C ALA A 92 23.42 4.02 -13.47
N LEU A 93 23.37 4.21 -14.79
CA LEU A 93 24.44 4.85 -15.57
C LEU A 93 24.15 6.31 -15.93
N GLY A 94 22.99 6.86 -15.55
CA GLY A 94 22.67 8.22 -15.94
C GLY A 94 22.01 8.34 -17.34
N ASP A 95 21.74 7.24 -18.03
CA ASP A 95 21.39 7.21 -19.47
C ASP A 95 19.96 6.76 -19.79
N ALA A 96 19.05 6.83 -18.81
CA ALA A 96 17.64 6.46 -18.99
C ALA A 96 16.96 7.26 -20.11
N LYS A 97 16.42 6.56 -21.11
CA LYS A 97 15.75 7.18 -22.26
C LYS A 97 14.26 7.42 -21.98
N VAL A 98 13.67 8.37 -22.72
CA VAL A 98 12.23 8.66 -22.66
C VAL A 98 11.38 7.42 -22.94
N LEU A 99 11.83 6.53 -23.82
CA LEU A 99 11.14 5.28 -24.09
C LEU A 99 11.09 4.36 -22.86
N ASP A 100 12.20 4.23 -22.14
CA ASP A 100 12.31 3.35 -20.98
C ASP A 100 11.53 3.92 -19.78
N MET A 101 11.50 5.25 -19.65
CA MET A 101 10.57 5.96 -18.76
C MET A 101 9.11 5.59 -19.05
N ARG A 102 8.67 5.61 -20.30
CA ARG A 102 7.28 5.23 -20.66
C ARG A 102 7.01 3.74 -20.41
N ARG A 103 7.99 2.88 -20.64
CA ARG A 103 7.89 1.44 -20.34
C ARG A 103 7.69 1.16 -18.86
N THR A 104 8.43 1.84 -17.98
CA THR A 104 8.21 1.71 -16.53
C THR A 104 6.84 2.21 -16.09
N MET A 105 6.31 3.27 -16.71
CA MET A 105 4.93 3.68 -16.50
C MET A 105 3.93 2.58 -16.92
N GLY A 106 4.19 1.87 -18.02
CA GLY A 106 3.40 0.71 -18.43
C GLY A 106 3.34 -0.40 -17.38
N ILE A 107 4.47 -0.69 -16.71
CA ILE A 107 4.52 -1.67 -15.61
C ILE A 107 3.72 -1.17 -14.42
N SER A 108 3.85 0.11 -14.04
CA SER A 108 3.05 0.67 -12.94
C SER A 108 1.55 0.61 -13.25
N ALA A 109 1.14 0.89 -14.48
CA ALA A 109 -0.25 0.80 -14.91
C ALA A 109 -0.78 -0.64 -14.83
N HIS A 110 0.03 -1.63 -15.21
CA HIS A 110 -0.31 -3.04 -15.04
C HIS A 110 -0.53 -3.40 -13.55
N LEU A 111 0.36 -2.95 -12.66
CA LEU A 111 0.21 -3.17 -11.21
C LEU A 111 -1.07 -2.51 -10.66
N PHE A 112 -1.39 -1.29 -11.11
CA PHE A 112 -2.64 -0.62 -10.72
C PHE A 112 -3.88 -1.36 -11.25
N GLN A 113 -3.83 -1.89 -12.47
CA GLN A 113 -4.90 -2.71 -13.03
C GLN A 113 -5.09 -4.02 -12.26
N ALA A 114 -4.00 -4.64 -11.80
CA ALA A 114 -4.01 -5.79 -10.90
C ALA A 114 -4.52 -5.44 -9.49
N GLY A 115 -4.65 -4.16 -9.17
CA GLY A 115 -5.19 -3.66 -7.91
C GLY A 115 -4.16 -3.38 -6.83
N VAL A 116 -2.86 -3.33 -7.16
CA VAL A 116 -1.84 -2.84 -6.24
C VAL A 116 -2.11 -1.37 -5.93
N ALA A 117 -2.07 -1.01 -4.65
CA ALA A 117 -2.40 0.33 -4.21
C ALA A 117 -1.39 1.37 -4.74
N PRO A 118 -1.84 2.51 -5.31
CA PRO A 118 -0.95 3.56 -5.81
C PRO A 118 0.13 4.03 -4.84
N PRO A 119 -0.15 4.22 -3.53
CA PRO A 119 0.86 4.60 -2.55
C PRO A 119 2.03 3.62 -2.41
N ARG A 120 1.87 2.37 -2.86
CA ARG A 120 2.94 1.37 -2.86
C ARG A 120 3.86 1.47 -4.06
N VAL A 121 3.41 2.01 -5.20
CA VAL A 121 4.20 1.99 -6.44
C VAL A 121 4.79 3.37 -6.67
N ARG A 122 6.12 3.42 -6.70
CA ARG A 122 6.88 4.61 -7.06
C ARG A 122 7.57 4.36 -8.39
N VAL A 123 7.45 5.28 -9.32
CA VAL A 123 8.21 5.26 -10.56
C VAL A 123 9.19 6.41 -10.50
N ASN A 124 10.49 6.12 -10.44
CA ASN A 124 11.49 7.18 -10.49
C ASN A 124 11.93 7.39 -11.94
N LEU A 125 11.41 8.46 -12.53
CA LEU A 125 11.76 8.89 -13.88
C LEU A 125 12.98 9.83 -13.89
N LEU A 126 13.35 10.35 -12.72
CA LEU A 126 14.47 11.25 -12.57
C LEU A 126 15.68 10.40 -12.19
N ASN A 127 16.81 10.68 -12.82
CA ASN A 127 18.07 9.96 -12.57
C ASN A 127 18.71 10.38 -11.23
N THR A 128 17.89 10.50 -10.19
CA THR A 128 18.29 10.88 -8.84
C THR A 128 18.92 9.68 -8.14
N GLN A 129 19.76 9.97 -7.14
CA GLN A 129 20.48 8.98 -6.34
C GLN A 129 19.52 8.02 -5.64
N VAL A 130 19.15 6.95 -6.33
CA VAL A 130 18.49 5.78 -5.76
C VAL A 130 19.57 4.76 -5.49
N ASP A 131 19.52 4.14 -4.32
CA ASP A 131 20.40 3.02 -4.00
C ASP A 131 19.98 1.79 -4.82
N ILE A 132 20.76 1.51 -5.87
CA ILE A 132 20.58 0.33 -6.73
C ILE A 132 21.51 -0.76 -6.19
N PRO A 133 20.99 -1.95 -5.85
CA PRO A 133 21.83 -3.03 -5.32
C PRO A 133 22.98 -3.36 -6.27
N LYS A 134 24.17 -3.61 -5.72
CA LYS A 134 25.42 -3.78 -6.50
C LYS A 134 25.31 -4.79 -7.65
N GLY A 135 24.55 -5.87 -7.46
CA GLY A 135 24.34 -6.90 -8.48
C GLY A 135 23.47 -6.49 -9.68
N LEU A 136 22.90 -5.29 -9.66
CA LEU A 136 22.04 -4.73 -10.71
C LEU A 136 22.55 -3.40 -11.28
N LEU A 137 23.73 -2.91 -10.86
CA LEU A 137 24.28 -1.65 -11.37
C LEU A 137 24.61 -1.70 -12.88
N ASP A 138 24.98 -2.87 -13.39
CA ASP A 138 25.29 -3.11 -14.80
C ASP A 138 24.12 -3.71 -15.59
N PHE A 139 22.94 -3.82 -14.96
CA PHE A 139 21.83 -4.57 -15.51
C PHE A 139 21.14 -3.83 -16.66
N LYS A 140 20.99 -4.51 -17.80
CA LYS A 140 20.28 -4.00 -18.98
C LYS A 140 18.81 -4.41 -18.94
N GLY A 141 18.00 -3.58 -18.30
CA GLY A 141 16.56 -3.75 -18.25
C GLY A 141 15.92 -2.90 -17.17
N VAL A 142 14.65 -3.17 -16.89
CA VAL A 142 13.92 -2.52 -15.80
C VAL A 142 14.37 -3.12 -14.47
N VAL A 143 14.65 -2.26 -13.50
CA VAL A 143 14.97 -2.68 -12.13
C VAL A 143 13.82 -2.32 -11.21
N ILE A 144 13.39 -3.29 -10.40
CA ILE A 144 12.32 -3.14 -9.43
C ILE A 144 12.93 -3.35 -8.04
N VAL A 145 12.92 -2.31 -7.21
CA VAL A 145 13.48 -2.32 -5.86
C VAL A 145 12.36 -2.38 -4.83
N PHE A 146 12.51 -3.22 -3.80
CA PHE A 146 11.57 -3.35 -2.71
C PHE A 146 12.03 -2.52 -1.50
N LEU A 147 11.23 -1.52 -1.16
CA LEU A 147 11.48 -0.57 -0.08
C LEU A 147 10.66 -0.97 1.15
N TYR A 148 11.34 -1.55 2.12
CA TYR A 148 10.76 -2.00 3.38
C TYR A 148 10.79 -0.88 4.43
N ASN A 149 9.83 -0.91 5.35
CA ASN A 149 9.76 -0.02 6.51
C ASN A 149 9.76 1.48 6.18
N GLN A 150 9.37 1.85 4.94
CA GLN A 150 9.17 3.24 4.57
C GLN A 150 7.70 3.64 4.74
N PRO A 151 7.42 4.85 5.26
CA PRO A 151 6.05 5.36 5.34
C PRO A 151 5.47 5.52 3.94
N MET A 152 4.22 5.09 3.75
CA MET A 152 3.49 5.32 2.52
C MET A 152 2.96 6.76 2.53
N ASN A 153 3.09 7.44 1.39
CA ASN A 153 2.45 8.75 1.23
C ASN A 153 0.99 8.53 0.84
N LEU A 154 0.10 8.79 1.79
CA LEU A 154 -1.34 8.71 1.59
C LEU A 154 -1.98 10.11 1.43
N VAL A 155 -1.18 11.15 1.22
CA VAL A 155 -1.67 12.51 0.97
C VAL A 155 -1.50 12.83 -0.50
N ILE A 156 -2.56 13.37 -1.11
CA ILE A 156 -2.53 13.83 -2.49
C ILE A 156 -2.51 15.34 -2.50
N GLU A 157 -1.41 15.91 -2.97
CA GLU A 157 -1.23 17.37 -3.04
C GLU A 157 -1.90 17.98 -4.27
N SER A 158 -2.17 17.17 -5.30
CA SER A 158 -2.72 17.63 -6.56
C SER A 158 -4.24 17.50 -6.58
N ALA A 159 -4.93 18.59 -6.92
CA ALA A 159 -6.38 18.59 -7.14
C ALA A 159 -6.81 17.99 -8.49
N ILE A 160 -5.85 17.52 -9.32
CA ILE A 160 -6.16 16.95 -10.64
C ILE A 160 -6.87 15.61 -10.45
N GLY A 161 -8.14 15.55 -10.87
CA GLY A 161 -8.98 14.36 -10.72
C GLY A 161 -9.79 14.29 -9.42
N ASP A 162 -9.74 15.34 -8.59
CA ASP A 162 -10.50 15.43 -7.34
C ASP A 162 -12.03 15.42 -7.55
N GLU A 163 -12.51 15.74 -8.75
CA GLU A 163 -13.94 15.81 -9.08
C GLU A 163 -14.68 14.48 -8.80
N LEU A 164 -13.96 13.36 -8.84
CA LEU A 164 -14.50 12.01 -8.64
C LEU A 164 -14.58 11.58 -7.17
N GLY A 165 -14.29 12.48 -6.22
CA GLY A 165 -14.23 12.18 -4.78
C GLY A 165 -12.87 11.61 -4.32
N PRO A 166 -12.77 11.12 -3.08
CA PRO A 166 -11.51 10.64 -2.51
C PRO A 166 -10.81 9.60 -3.39
N PRO A 167 -9.50 9.71 -3.59
CA PRO A 167 -8.74 8.71 -4.31
C PRO A 167 -8.66 7.41 -3.50
N ILE A 168 -9.30 6.37 -4.03
CA ILE A 168 -9.34 5.04 -3.43
C ILE A 168 -8.79 4.00 -4.40
N SER A 169 -8.22 2.92 -3.85
CA SER A 169 -7.80 1.74 -4.59
C SER A 169 -8.29 0.47 -3.88
N LEU A 170 -8.66 -0.55 -4.66
CA LEU A 170 -9.08 -1.85 -4.16
C LEU A 170 -8.58 -2.95 -5.09
N GLY A 171 -7.77 -3.85 -4.54
CA GLY A 171 -7.20 -5.01 -5.19
C GLY A 171 -7.55 -6.30 -4.47
N VAL A 172 -7.69 -7.36 -5.26
CA VAL A 172 -7.96 -8.71 -4.75
C VAL A 172 -7.07 -9.70 -5.48
N TYR A 173 -6.24 -10.42 -4.73
CA TYR A 173 -5.31 -11.39 -5.30
C TYR A 173 -5.15 -12.66 -4.44
N PRO A 174 -5.26 -13.88 -5.00
CA PRO A 174 -5.83 -14.17 -6.32
C PRO A 174 -7.34 -13.91 -6.35
N GLN A 175 -7.92 -13.81 -7.56
CA GLN A 175 -9.36 -13.56 -7.74
C GLN A 175 -10.24 -14.82 -7.53
N GLN A 176 -9.63 -15.98 -7.29
CA GLN A 176 -10.32 -17.23 -7.03
C GLN A 176 -9.56 -18.04 -5.98
N ILE A 177 -10.28 -18.64 -5.03
CA ILE A 177 -9.69 -19.47 -3.98
C ILE A 177 -10.54 -20.72 -3.72
N ARG A 178 -9.88 -21.76 -3.22
CA ARG A 178 -10.49 -23.01 -2.72
C ARG A 178 -10.26 -23.15 -1.21
N PRO A 179 -11.27 -22.85 -0.37
CA PRO A 179 -11.11 -22.89 1.09
C PRO A 179 -10.73 -24.26 1.67
N GLY A 180 -11.18 -25.38 1.11
CA GLY A 180 -10.82 -26.73 1.59
C GLY A 180 -9.43 -27.17 1.16
N ARG A 181 -8.85 -26.58 0.11
CA ARG A 181 -7.39 -26.63 -0.14
C ARG A 181 -6.59 -25.64 0.69
N ASN A 182 -7.20 -25.02 1.71
CA ASN A 182 -6.57 -24.03 2.56
C ASN A 182 -5.94 -22.89 1.75
N GLN A 183 -6.61 -22.45 0.68
CA GLN A 183 -6.20 -21.25 -0.05
C GLN A 183 -6.75 -20.00 0.64
N GLY A 184 -6.22 -18.84 0.26
CA GLY A 184 -6.73 -17.55 0.71
C GLY A 184 -6.31 -16.45 -0.24
N ALA A 185 -7.00 -15.33 -0.13
CA ALA A 185 -6.79 -14.14 -0.93
C ALA A 185 -6.41 -12.96 -0.05
N ILE A 186 -5.73 -12.02 -0.68
CA ILE A 186 -5.30 -10.76 -0.11
C ILE A 186 -6.22 -9.70 -0.70
N PHE A 187 -6.92 -9.00 0.19
CA PHE A 187 -7.61 -7.77 -0.14
C PHE A 187 -6.69 -6.62 0.25
N GLU A 188 -6.30 -5.83 -0.73
CA GLU A 188 -5.49 -4.64 -0.53
C GLU A 188 -6.33 -3.43 -0.86
N PHE A 189 -6.33 -2.43 0.00
CA PHE A 189 -6.93 -1.16 -0.33
C PHE A 189 -6.18 0.01 0.29
N SER A 190 -6.31 1.15 -0.38
CA SER A 190 -5.86 2.44 0.15
C SER A 190 -6.95 3.48 -0.02
N VAL A 191 -7.01 4.38 0.95
CA VAL A 191 -7.78 5.62 0.89
C VAL A 191 -6.82 6.74 1.17
N SER A 192 -6.63 7.62 0.19
CA SER A 192 -5.74 8.78 0.33
C SER A 192 -6.53 10.00 0.77
N ASP A 193 -5.87 10.91 1.47
CA ASP A 193 -6.41 12.19 1.88
C ASP A 193 -6.34 13.16 0.69
N PRO A 194 -7.49 13.59 0.14
CA PRO A 194 -7.52 14.58 -0.92
C PRO A 194 -7.30 15.99 -0.34
N PRO A 195 -6.95 16.99 -1.17
CA PRO A 195 -6.89 18.40 -0.74
C PRO A 195 -8.18 18.92 -0.10
N ALA A 196 -9.33 18.33 -0.46
CA ALA A 196 -10.62 18.64 0.13
C ALA A 196 -10.81 18.09 1.56
N GLY A 197 -9.95 17.19 2.02
CA GLY A 197 -10.06 16.49 3.30
C GLY A 197 -10.96 15.25 3.22
N LEU A 198 -10.47 14.14 3.76
CA LEU A 198 -11.21 12.88 3.87
C LEU A 198 -12.10 12.85 5.12
N VAL A 199 -13.38 12.51 4.95
CA VAL A 199 -14.35 12.41 6.05
C VAL A 199 -14.46 10.99 6.56
N SER A 200 -14.79 10.06 5.66
CA SER A 200 -15.04 8.67 6.04
C SER A 200 -14.81 7.72 4.89
N TRP A 201 -14.52 6.47 5.21
CA TRP A 201 -14.48 5.37 4.26
C TRP A 201 -15.06 4.11 4.88
N LYS A 202 -15.55 3.21 4.02
CA LYS A 202 -16.16 1.94 4.39
C LYS A 202 -15.71 0.85 3.41
N PHE A 203 -15.15 -0.22 3.94
CA PHE A 203 -14.88 -1.47 3.24
C PHE A 203 -15.92 -2.52 3.65
N GLN A 204 -16.51 -3.20 2.68
CA GLN A 204 -17.47 -4.28 2.88
C GLN A 204 -17.11 -5.49 2.02
N LEU A 205 -17.12 -6.67 2.64
CA LEU A 205 -17.18 -7.96 1.92
C LEU A 205 -18.62 -8.45 1.99
N LEU A 206 -19.27 -8.62 0.84
CA LEU A 206 -20.66 -8.99 0.72
C LEU A 206 -20.82 -10.47 0.33
N GLN A 207 -21.86 -11.11 0.86
CA GLN A 207 -22.27 -12.44 0.42
C GLN A 207 -22.73 -12.43 -1.05
N PRO A 208 -22.72 -13.58 -1.74
CA PRO A 208 -23.30 -13.69 -3.07
C PRO A 208 -24.80 -13.37 -2.97
N SER A 209 -25.30 -12.47 -3.82
CA SER A 209 -26.74 -12.21 -3.89
C SER A 209 -27.43 -13.47 -4.47
N LEU A 210 -28.22 -14.14 -3.64
CA LEU A 210 -29.14 -15.18 -4.08
C LEU A 210 -30.46 -14.49 -4.45
N GLY A 211 -30.76 -14.40 -5.75
CA GLY A 211 -32.09 -14.03 -6.24
C GLY A 211 -32.45 -12.54 -6.18
N GLY A 212 -31.48 -11.62 -6.20
CA GLY A 212 -31.75 -10.18 -6.29
C GLY A 212 -32.05 -9.47 -4.96
N ALA A 213 -31.92 -10.18 -3.84
CA ALA A 213 -31.93 -9.56 -2.51
C ALA A 213 -30.61 -8.79 -2.24
N GLU A 214 -30.69 -7.74 -1.42
CA GLU A 214 -29.52 -6.98 -0.97
C GLU A 214 -28.50 -7.91 -0.29
N SER A 215 -27.26 -7.88 -0.77
CA SER A 215 -26.20 -8.75 -0.27
C SER A 215 -25.83 -8.37 1.17
N ALA A 216 -26.01 -9.28 2.11
CA ALA A 216 -25.63 -9.06 3.50
C ALA A 216 -24.10 -8.95 3.67
N PRO A 217 -23.59 -8.00 4.47
CA PRO A 217 -22.16 -7.87 4.72
C PRO A 217 -21.64 -9.01 5.61
N LEU A 218 -20.63 -9.74 5.12
CA LEU A 218 -19.84 -10.70 5.91
C LEU A 218 -18.85 -10.03 6.83
N GLN A 219 -18.27 -8.95 6.34
CA GLN A 219 -17.26 -8.18 7.05
C GLN A 219 -17.40 -6.73 6.65
N GLU A 220 -17.37 -5.85 7.64
CA GLU A 220 -17.41 -4.42 7.44
C GLU A 220 -16.31 -3.77 8.28
N ILE A 221 -15.62 -2.80 7.67
CA ILE A 221 -14.63 -1.97 8.34
C ILE A 221 -14.91 -0.53 7.93
N VAL A 222 -15.09 0.34 8.93
CA VAL A 222 -15.33 1.77 8.73
C VAL A 222 -14.19 2.52 9.39
N GLY A 223 -13.78 3.64 8.79
CA GLY A 223 -12.80 4.52 9.38
C GLY A 223 -12.92 5.96 8.87
N GLY A 224 -12.16 6.83 9.51
CA GLY A 224 -11.88 8.19 9.05
C GLY A 224 -10.38 8.34 8.81
N GLY A 225 -10.00 9.34 8.00
CA GLY A 225 -8.60 9.61 7.68
C GLY A 225 -7.96 8.61 6.71
N PRO A 226 -6.77 8.95 6.17
CA PRO A 226 -6.10 8.16 5.14
C PRO A 226 -5.63 6.82 5.70
N VAL A 227 -5.74 5.76 4.90
CA VAL A 227 -5.38 4.41 5.33
C VAL A 227 -4.81 3.57 4.20
N PHE A 228 -3.95 2.64 4.57
CA PHE A 228 -3.61 1.48 3.76
C PHE A 228 -3.87 0.22 4.59
N HIS A 229 -4.61 -0.72 4.02
CA HIS A 229 -4.89 -2.00 4.65
C HIS A 229 -4.64 -3.16 3.70
N GLN A 230 -4.12 -4.22 4.28
CA GLN A 230 -4.01 -5.52 3.65
C GLN A 230 -4.67 -6.56 4.55
N ILE A 231 -5.70 -7.22 4.04
CA ILE A 231 -6.50 -8.21 4.76
C ILE A 231 -6.32 -9.56 4.09
N PHE A 232 -5.96 -10.57 4.86
CA PHE A 232 -5.97 -11.94 4.38
C PHE A 232 -7.33 -12.58 4.67
N TRP A 233 -7.97 -13.11 3.63
CA TRP A 233 -9.25 -13.80 3.70
C TRP A 233 -9.15 -15.22 3.14
N ASN A 234 -9.51 -16.21 3.95
CA ASN A 234 -9.41 -17.63 3.58
C ASN A 234 -10.73 -18.27 3.15
N GLY A 235 -11.79 -17.46 2.96
CA GLY A 235 -13.10 -17.97 2.57
C GLY A 235 -13.82 -18.79 3.66
N ARG A 236 -13.45 -18.64 4.93
CA ARG A 236 -14.07 -19.34 6.08
C ARG A 236 -14.73 -18.36 7.05
N ARG A 237 -15.77 -18.81 7.74
CA ARG A 237 -16.37 -18.03 8.84
C ARG A 237 -15.36 -17.90 9.99
N HIS A 238 -15.14 -16.68 10.49
CA HIS A 238 -14.23 -16.39 11.62
C HIS A 238 -12.82 -17.01 11.49
N TYR A 239 -12.28 -17.10 10.26
CA TYR A 239 -10.99 -17.71 9.91
C TYR A 239 -10.90 -19.23 10.15
N PHE A 240 -11.23 -19.75 11.33
CA PHE A 240 -11.13 -21.19 11.67
C PHE A 240 -12.44 -21.98 11.51
N GLY A 241 -13.54 -21.32 11.15
CA GLY A 241 -14.83 -21.98 10.98
C GLY A 241 -15.00 -22.71 9.65
N ASN A 242 -16.25 -23.06 9.37
CA ASN A 242 -16.62 -23.75 8.14
C ASN A 242 -16.34 -22.88 6.91
N PRO A 243 -15.97 -23.50 5.77
CA PRO A 243 -15.94 -22.84 4.47
C PRO A 243 -17.27 -22.13 4.19
N LEU A 244 -17.17 -20.93 3.63
CA LEU A 244 -18.32 -20.25 3.06
C LEU A 244 -18.77 -20.97 1.78
N PRO A 245 -20.05 -20.90 1.40
CA PRO A 245 -20.55 -21.50 0.18
C PRO A 245 -19.77 -21.05 -1.05
N ALA A 246 -19.62 -21.94 -2.04
CA ALA A 246 -19.07 -21.54 -3.32
C ALA A 246 -19.95 -20.46 -3.98
N GLY A 247 -19.32 -19.57 -4.72
CA GLY A 247 -20.01 -18.44 -5.31
C GLY A 247 -19.13 -17.21 -5.47
N ARG A 248 -19.73 -16.16 -6.02
CA ARG A 248 -19.06 -14.90 -6.31
C ARG A 248 -19.38 -13.88 -5.21
N TYR A 249 -18.35 -13.48 -4.48
CA TYR A 249 -18.42 -12.52 -3.39
C TYR A 249 -17.91 -11.17 -3.87
N GLU A 250 -18.47 -10.11 -3.32
CA GLU A 250 -18.13 -8.73 -3.69
C GLU A 250 -17.38 -8.02 -2.58
N CYS A 251 -16.28 -7.38 -2.93
CA CYS A 251 -15.57 -6.43 -2.11
C CYS A 251 -15.93 -5.03 -2.58
N VAL A 252 -16.45 -4.21 -1.69
CA VAL A 252 -16.86 -2.83 -1.96
C VAL A 252 -16.06 -1.90 -1.07
N LEU A 253 -15.46 -0.87 -1.65
CA LEU A 253 -14.79 0.21 -0.93
C LEU A 253 -15.43 1.52 -1.32
N SER A 254 -15.98 2.24 -0.34
CA SER A 254 -16.57 3.56 -0.51
C SER A 254 -15.83 4.59 0.32
N ALA A 255 -15.67 5.81 -0.18
CA ALA A 255 -15.10 6.93 0.57
C ALA A 255 -15.85 8.24 0.27
N LEU A 256 -15.86 9.14 1.25
CA LEU A 256 -16.52 10.45 1.24
C LEU A 256 -15.55 11.54 1.68
N ASP A 257 -15.47 12.65 0.93
CA ASP A 257 -14.70 13.84 1.30
C ASP A 257 -15.55 14.94 1.97
N ALA A 258 -14.90 16.01 2.44
CA ALA A 258 -15.58 17.13 3.10
C ALA A 258 -16.44 17.99 2.16
N LYS A 259 -16.35 17.76 0.83
CA LYS A 259 -17.22 18.37 -0.18
C LYS A 259 -18.42 17.47 -0.50
N ASN A 260 -18.66 16.41 0.28
CA ASN A 260 -19.70 15.41 0.07
C ASN A 260 -19.58 14.64 -1.26
N ARG A 261 -18.40 14.60 -1.86
CA ARG A 261 -18.15 13.78 -3.04
C ARG A 261 -17.80 12.37 -2.59
N SER A 262 -18.45 11.39 -3.20
CA SER A 262 -18.25 9.98 -2.86
C SER A 262 -17.68 9.22 -4.04
N ARG A 263 -16.83 8.23 -3.72
CA ARG A 263 -16.29 7.29 -4.69
C ARG A 263 -16.47 5.88 -4.17
N THR A 264 -16.91 4.97 -5.04
CA THR A 264 -17.07 3.55 -4.71
C THR A 264 -16.36 2.68 -5.74
N LEU A 265 -15.64 1.67 -5.27
CA LEU A 265 -14.99 0.64 -6.08
C LEU A 265 -15.52 -0.74 -5.73
N HIS A 266 -15.70 -1.56 -6.76
CA HIS A 266 -16.19 -2.93 -6.65
C HIS A 266 -15.14 -3.90 -7.21
N ARG A 267 -14.86 -4.97 -6.46
CA ARG A 267 -14.01 -6.09 -6.88
C ARG A 267 -14.66 -7.41 -6.51
N TRP A 268 -14.44 -8.42 -7.34
CA TRP A 268 -15.06 -9.71 -7.17
C TRP A 268 -14.02 -10.77 -6.81
N ILE A 269 -14.43 -11.72 -5.99
CA ILE A 269 -13.67 -12.93 -5.68
C ILE A 269 -14.60 -14.15 -5.75
N SER A 270 -14.10 -15.23 -6.34
CA SER A 270 -14.86 -16.48 -6.44
C SER A 270 -14.35 -17.52 -5.44
N LEU A 271 -15.26 -18.09 -4.66
CA LEU A 271 -15.02 -19.32 -3.92
C LEU A 271 -15.41 -20.49 -4.82
N LEU A 272 -14.45 -21.35 -5.10
CA LEU A 272 -14.68 -22.57 -5.87
C LEU A 272 -14.97 -23.74 -4.91
N GLU A 273 -15.86 -24.64 -5.32
CA GLU A 273 -16.07 -25.89 -4.59
C GLU A 273 -14.81 -26.74 -4.62
N ASP A 274 -14.54 -27.41 -3.50
CA ASP A 274 -13.59 -28.51 -3.47
C ASP A 274 -14.29 -29.71 -4.09
N ALA A 275 -13.99 -30.01 -5.34
CA ALA A 275 -14.46 -31.23 -6.00
C ALA A 275 -13.94 -32.45 -5.24
N GLY A 276 -14.75 -32.94 -4.30
CA GLY A 276 -14.62 -34.25 -3.66
C GLY A 276 -15.37 -35.29 -4.47
N ALA A 277 -14.86 -35.61 -5.66
CA ALA A 277 -15.19 -36.85 -6.36
C ALA A 277 -13.95 -37.28 -7.18
N PRO A 278 -13.56 -38.56 -7.15
CA PRO A 278 -12.44 -39.06 -7.94
C PRO A 278 -12.80 -38.95 -9.42
N GLU A 279 -11.83 -38.52 -10.22
CA GLU A 279 -11.66 -38.88 -11.64
C GLU A 279 -12.92 -39.36 -12.38
N LYS A 280 -13.79 -38.41 -12.79
CA LYS A 280 -14.77 -38.60 -13.89
C LYS A 280 -15.43 -37.30 -14.35
N LEU A 281 -14.64 -36.26 -14.64
CA LEU A 281 -15.02 -35.15 -15.52
C LEU A 281 -13.83 -34.68 -16.38
N LEU A 282 -13.04 -35.66 -16.84
CA LEU A 282 -12.18 -35.56 -18.02
C LEU A 282 -12.74 -36.55 -19.06
N ALA A 283 -13.95 -36.28 -19.54
CA ALA A 283 -14.50 -36.85 -20.77
C ALA A 283 -15.70 -36.00 -21.21
N ALA A 284 -15.64 -35.49 -22.45
CA ALA A 284 -16.56 -34.57 -23.14
C ALA A 284 -16.51 -33.11 -22.61
N ALA A 285 -16.06 -32.11 -23.36
CA ALA A 285 -16.17 -31.89 -24.80
C ALA A 285 -14.81 -31.55 -25.46
N GLN A 286 -14.48 -32.32 -26.49
CA GLN A 286 -13.65 -31.84 -27.60
C GLN A 286 -14.44 -30.71 -28.31
N PRO A 287 -13.81 -29.57 -28.65
CA PRO A 287 -14.41 -28.69 -29.64
C PRO A 287 -14.28 -29.36 -31.01
N GLU A 288 -15.41 -29.83 -31.52
CA GLU A 288 -15.57 -30.15 -32.93
C GLU A 288 -15.17 -28.95 -33.79
N GLN A 289 -14.46 -29.27 -34.86
CA GLN A 289 -14.10 -28.39 -35.95
C GLN A 289 -15.35 -27.74 -36.54
N ALA A 290 -15.52 -26.43 -36.33
CA ALA A 290 -16.31 -25.59 -37.22
C ALA A 290 -15.34 -24.88 -38.16
N ALA A 291 -15.35 -25.35 -39.41
CA ALA A 291 -14.75 -24.66 -40.55
C ALA A 291 -15.37 -23.25 -40.65
N GLY A 292 -14.53 -22.23 -40.45
CA GLY A 292 -14.85 -20.82 -40.68
C GLY A 292 -13.66 -20.20 -41.39
N THR A 293 -13.75 -20.14 -42.70
CA THR A 293 -12.80 -19.56 -43.64
C THR A 293 -12.49 -18.10 -43.31
N ALA A 294 -11.20 -17.80 -43.14
CA ALA A 294 -10.67 -16.45 -43.20
C ALA A 294 -10.64 -15.98 -44.66
N PRO A 295 -11.14 -14.79 -45.03
CA PRO A 295 -10.79 -14.19 -46.31
C PRO A 295 -9.49 -13.42 -46.13
N SER A 296 -8.40 -14.00 -46.64
CA SER A 296 -7.23 -13.23 -47.06
C SER A 296 -7.55 -12.58 -48.40
N ALA A 297 -7.35 -11.28 -48.49
CA ALA A 297 -7.37 -10.54 -49.73
C ALA A 297 -6.06 -10.83 -50.48
N ASP A 298 -6.16 -11.43 -51.66
CA ASP A 298 -5.16 -11.21 -52.69
C ASP A 298 -5.75 -11.24 -54.10
N LEU A 299 -5.06 -10.51 -54.96
CA LEU A 299 -5.41 -10.01 -56.29
C LEU A 299 -5.40 -11.09 -57.39
N SER A 300 -6.43 -11.09 -58.24
CA SER A 300 -6.40 -11.43 -59.69
C SER A 300 -7.84 -11.33 -60.25
N GLY A 301 -8.20 -10.43 -61.18
CA GLY A 301 -8.07 -10.60 -62.65
C GLY A 301 -9.01 -11.72 -63.16
N ASP A 302 -9.90 -11.60 -64.14
CA ASP A 302 -10.20 -10.61 -65.18
C ASP A 302 -11.53 -11.06 -65.87
N GLU A 303 -12.18 -10.17 -66.63
CA GLU A 303 -13.21 -10.39 -67.68
C GLU A 303 -14.57 -11.06 -67.29
N SER A 304 -15.77 -10.67 -67.74
CA SER A 304 -16.24 -9.84 -68.86
C SER A 304 -17.77 -9.58 -68.79
N LYS A 305 -18.17 -8.30 -68.90
CA LYS A 305 -19.25 -7.73 -69.77
C LYS A 305 -20.76 -8.05 -69.56
N PRO A 306 -21.71 -7.20 -70.06
CA PRO A 306 -22.44 -6.21 -69.24
C PRO A 306 -23.98 -6.27 -69.46
N LEU A 307 -24.76 -5.30 -68.91
CA LEU A 307 -25.90 -4.61 -69.57
C LEU A 307 -26.58 -3.57 -68.62
N VAL A 308 -26.41 -2.28 -68.95
CA VAL A 308 -27.39 -1.12 -69.01
C VAL A 308 -28.40 -0.94 -67.84
N ALA A 309 -28.70 0.24 -67.25
CA ALA A 309 -28.73 1.61 -67.74
C ALA A 309 -28.87 2.64 -66.58
N GLY A 310 -28.36 3.86 -66.79
CA GLY A 310 -28.96 5.10 -66.28
C GLY A 310 -28.58 5.53 -64.86
N VAL A 311 -27.61 6.44 -64.71
CA VAL A 311 -27.77 7.90 -64.65
C VAL A 311 -26.36 8.51 -64.55
N LYS A 312 -26.12 9.58 -65.33
CA LYS A 312 -24.81 10.23 -65.51
C LYS A 312 -24.33 11.02 -64.27
N PRO A 313 -23.01 11.14 -64.08
CA PRO A 313 -22.35 11.90 -63.01
C PRO A 313 -21.99 13.33 -63.45
N SER A 314 -21.63 14.17 -62.48
CA SER A 314 -20.78 15.35 -62.71
C SER A 314 -19.62 15.33 -61.70
N PHE A 315 -18.43 15.13 -62.25
CA PHE A 315 -17.13 15.31 -61.62
C PHE A 315 -16.78 16.80 -61.60
N VAL A 316 -16.11 17.28 -60.55
CA VAL A 316 -14.95 18.16 -60.73
C VAL A 316 -13.84 17.73 -59.77
N SER A 317 -12.76 17.30 -60.39
CA SER A 317 -11.43 17.08 -59.83
C SER A 317 -10.72 18.42 -59.67
N THR A 318 -9.94 18.62 -58.62
CA THR A 318 -8.67 19.35 -58.77
C THR A 318 -7.68 19.02 -57.66
N THR A 319 -6.44 18.97 -58.09
CA THR A 319 -5.28 18.37 -57.44
C THR A 319 -4.25 19.46 -57.11
N ILE A 320 -3.35 19.16 -56.16
CA ILE A 320 -1.98 19.70 -55.95
C ILE A 320 -1.84 21.13 -55.41
N THR A 321 -1.28 21.27 -54.19
CA THR A 321 0.05 21.90 -53.97
C THR A 321 0.53 21.78 -52.51
N ALA A 322 1.83 21.49 -52.35
CA ALA A 322 2.56 21.47 -51.08
C ALA A 322 3.24 22.85 -50.78
N PRO A 323 4.11 23.00 -49.77
CA PRO A 323 3.89 23.73 -48.51
C PRO A 323 4.66 25.07 -48.41
N PRO A 324 4.51 25.82 -47.30
CA PRO A 324 5.62 26.67 -46.84
C PRO A 324 5.97 26.59 -45.35
N LYS A 325 7.27 26.34 -45.12
CA LYS A 325 8.27 27.03 -44.27
C LYS A 325 7.85 27.73 -42.95
N SER A 326 8.49 27.22 -41.89
CA SER A 326 9.24 27.91 -40.80
C SER A 326 8.70 29.23 -40.22
N ALA A 327 8.28 29.18 -38.96
CA ALA A 327 8.20 30.35 -38.07
C ALA A 327 9.07 30.12 -36.82
N ALA A 328 9.92 31.12 -36.55
CA ALA A 328 10.93 31.16 -35.50
C ALA A 328 10.34 31.36 -34.08
N PRO A 329 11.07 30.98 -33.02
CA PRO A 329 10.59 31.04 -31.63
C PRO A 329 10.63 32.45 -31.04
N SER A 330 9.52 32.87 -30.40
CA SER A 330 9.44 34.17 -29.72
C SER A 330 10.15 34.15 -28.35
N ARG A 331 11.08 35.08 -28.19
CA ARG A 331 11.81 35.35 -26.94
C ARG A 331 10.88 36.05 -25.94
N ARG A 332 10.43 35.35 -24.88
CA ARG A 332 9.91 36.01 -23.68
C ARG A 332 11.03 36.27 -22.68
N LYS A 333 11.25 37.56 -22.40
CA LYS A 333 12.15 38.11 -21.37
C LYS A 333 11.74 37.60 -19.98
N ILE A 334 12.63 36.85 -19.34
CA ILE A 334 12.59 36.54 -17.91
C ILE A 334 13.14 37.76 -17.16
N VAL A 335 12.28 38.47 -16.44
CA VAL A 335 12.68 39.54 -15.52
C VAL A 335 13.16 38.88 -14.22
N LYS A 336 14.48 38.90 -14.01
CA LYS A 336 15.13 38.48 -12.77
C LYS A 336 14.75 39.46 -11.66
N ARG A 337 14.04 38.97 -10.64
CA ARG A 337 13.74 39.70 -9.41
C ARG A 337 14.78 39.30 -8.35
N PRO A 338 15.56 40.23 -7.77
CA PRO A 338 16.63 39.89 -6.84
C PRO A 338 16.08 39.43 -5.49
N VAL A 339 16.47 38.22 -5.07
CA VAL A 339 16.25 37.68 -3.73
C VAL A 339 17.20 38.39 -2.77
N ARG A 340 16.63 39.20 -1.87
CA ARG A 340 17.35 39.92 -0.82
C ARG A 340 17.81 38.92 0.23
N ALA A 341 19.11 38.68 0.27
CA ALA A 341 19.79 37.93 1.32
C ALA A 341 19.49 38.55 2.69
N LYS A 342 18.83 37.78 3.58
CA LYS A 342 18.67 38.15 4.98
C LYS A 342 19.82 37.53 5.76
N LYS A 343 20.70 38.41 6.22
CA LYS A 343 21.84 38.19 7.12
C LYS A 343 21.49 37.25 8.26
N SER A 344 22.34 36.24 8.44
CA SER A 344 22.55 35.52 9.68
C SER A 344 23.08 36.49 10.75
N ALA A 345 22.33 36.66 11.83
CA ALA A 345 22.79 37.32 13.04
C ALA A 345 23.41 36.26 13.98
N LYS A 346 24.65 36.54 14.34
CA LYS A 346 25.48 35.89 15.34
C LYS A 346 25.07 36.42 16.72
N ALA A 347 24.75 35.53 17.66
CA ALA A 347 24.70 35.72 19.12
C ALA A 347 24.35 34.34 19.71
N ASP A 348 24.89 33.83 20.79
CA ASP A 348 25.91 34.31 21.72
C ASP A 348 26.47 33.08 22.46
N LYS A 349 27.70 33.19 22.96
CA LYS A 349 28.34 32.18 23.81
C LYS A 349 27.74 32.28 25.22
N GLY A 350 27.05 31.23 25.67
CA GLY A 350 26.72 31.00 27.08
C GLY A 350 27.44 29.76 27.59
N THR A 351 28.45 29.99 28.43
CA THR A 351 29.20 29.02 29.23
C THR A 351 28.38 28.62 30.47
N GLN A 352 28.73 27.47 31.08
CA GLN A 352 28.24 26.85 32.34
C GLN A 352 27.21 25.72 32.14
N ASP A 353 27.27 24.58 32.82
CA ASP A 353 28.23 24.06 33.79
C ASP A 353 28.28 22.52 33.71
N LYS A 354 29.46 22.00 34.06
CA LYS A 354 29.82 20.59 34.02
C LYS A 354 29.43 19.95 35.36
N GLU A 355 28.29 19.27 35.41
CA GLU A 355 27.91 18.48 36.57
C GLU A 355 27.95 16.97 36.25
N THR A 356 28.64 16.28 37.14
CA THR A 356 29.13 14.91 37.04
C THR A 356 28.01 13.88 37.05
N SER A 357 27.93 13.09 35.99
CA SER A 357 27.12 11.87 35.92
C SER A 357 27.83 10.72 36.64
N PRO A 358 27.17 9.92 37.50
CA PRO A 358 27.69 8.62 37.88
C PRO A 358 27.53 7.63 36.72
N LYS A 359 28.65 6.98 36.42
CA LYS A 359 28.84 5.94 35.40
C LYS A 359 28.16 4.64 35.84
N VAL A 360 27.12 4.22 35.12
CA VAL A 360 26.58 2.86 35.17
C VAL A 360 26.96 2.13 33.89
N SER A 361 27.48 0.92 34.05
CA SER A 361 28.10 0.07 33.03
C SER A 361 27.13 -0.35 31.91
N PRO A 362 27.65 -0.61 30.70
CA PRO A 362 26.87 -0.91 29.50
C PRO A 362 26.56 -2.41 29.37
N GLU A 363 25.70 -2.94 30.24
CA GLU A 363 25.10 -4.28 30.07
C GLU A 363 23.65 -4.22 30.58
N ASP A 364 22.76 -3.60 29.79
CA ASP A 364 21.31 -3.86 29.79
C ASP A 364 20.63 -2.96 28.74
N VAL A 365 20.89 -3.24 27.47
CA VAL A 365 20.13 -2.67 26.34
C VAL A 365 19.09 -3.70 25.90
N ALA A 366 18.10 -3.94 26.75
CA ALA A 366 16.88 -4.65 26.39
C ALA A 366 15.76 -3.62 26.16
N ALA A 367 15.14 -3.67 24.99
CA ALA A 367 13.96 -2.87 24.66
C ALA A 367 12.91 -2.97 25.79
N ALA A 368 12.43 -1.83 26.27
CA ALA A 368 11.40 -1.76 27.30
C ALA A 368 10.17 -2.59 26.86
N LYS A 369 9.99 -3.75 27.48
CA LYS A 369 8.85 -4.63 27.22
C LYS A 369 7.62 -4.07 27.96
N PRO A 370 6.43 -4.09 27.34
CA PRO A 370 5.20 -3.72 28.04
C PRO A 370 4.96 -4.67 29.22
N VAL A 371 4.38 -4.14 30.31
CA VAL A 371 4.09 -4.91 31.53
C VAL A 371 3.08 -6.03 31.23
N SER A 372 2.17 -5.77 30.28
CA SER A 372 1.37 -6.77 29.58
C SER A 372 0.93 -6.21 28.21
N PRO A 373 0.51 -7.05 27.24
CA PRO A 373 0.11 -6.55 25.91
C PRO A 373 -0.94 -5.44 26.01
N GLY A 374 -0.65 -4.25 25.50
CA GLY A 374 -1.54 -3.09 25.58
C GLY A 374 -1.56 -2.34 26.93
N ARG A 375 -0.69 -2.70 27.90
CA ARG A 375 -0.54 -1.98 29.17
C ARG A 375 0.91 -1.54 29.39
N TYR A 376 1.08 -0.26 29.63
CA TYR A 376 2.36 0.40 29.84
C TYR A 376 2.36 1.15 31.16
N GLU A 377 3.48 1.10 31.87
CA GLU A 377 3.67 1.83 33.12
C GLU A 377 4.83 2.83 32.96
N LEU A 378 4.58 4.07 33.38
CA LEU A 378 5.52 5.18 33.31
C LEU A 378 5.84 5.63 34.72
N ALA A 379 7.12 5.57 35.09
CA ALA A 379 7.62 6.04 36.38
C ALA A 379 7.95 7.54 36.36
N PHE A 380 7.58 8.22 37.44
CA PHE A 380 7.83 9.64 37.69
C PHE A 380 8.78 9.80 38.88
N ASN A 381 9.50 10.92 38.94
CA ASN A 381 10.22 11.27 40.16
C ASN A 381 9.22 11.64 41.26
N ALA A 382 9.50 11.23 42.50
CA ALA A 382 8.65 11.50 43.67
C ALA A 382 8.35 13.01 43.80
N ASP A 383 7.12 13.35 44.18
CA ASP A 383 6.59 14.72 44.34
C ASP A 383 6.67 15.60 43.07
N THR A 384 6.96 15.03 41.91
CA THR A 384 7.02 15.77 40.64
C THR A 384 6.08 15.21 39.59
N HIS A 385 5.81 16.04 38.56
CA HIS A 385 5.15 15.63 37.32
C HIS A 385 6.14 15.42 36.17
N THR A 386 7.44 15.32 36.47
CA THR A 386 8.48 15.09 35.46
C THR A 386 8.67 13.60 35.21
N ILE A 387 8.60 13.19 33.95
CA ILE A 387 8.78 11.80 33.53
C ILE A 387 10.27 11.44 33.56
N THR A 388 10.58 10.19 33.90
CA THR A 388 11.96 9.68 33.85
C THR A 388 12.41 9.40 32.40
N PRO A 389 13.71 9.48 32.07
CA PRO A 389 14.20 9.17 30.72
C PRO A 389 13.86 7.75 30.24
N PHE A 390 13.78 6.79 31.16
CA PHE A 390 13.31 5.43 30.86
C PHE A 390 11.85 5.44 30.42
N SER A 391 11.01 6.17 31.14
CA SER A 391 9.57 6.26 30.85
C SER A 391 9.28 7.05 29.57
N GLU A 392 10.14 7.98 29.15
CA GLU A 392 10.03 8.58 27.81
C GLU A 392 10.18 7.54 26.69
N LYS A 393 11.11 6.58 26.84
CA LYS A 393 11.27 5.49 25.87
C LYS A 393 10.05 4.57 25.88
N THR A 394 9.51 4.26 27.06
CA THR A 394 8.27 3.46 27.19
C THR A 394 7.07 4.17 26.56
N LEU A 395 6.95 5.49 26.75
CA LEU A 395 5.92 6.31 26.14
C LEU A 395 6.02 6.32 24.61
N ALA A 396 7.24 6.41 24.07
CA ALA A 396 7.48 6.32 22.64
C ALA A 396 7.08 4.95 22.07
N ALA A 397 7.36 3.85 22.80
CA ALA A 397 6.95 2.51 22.42
C ALA A 397 5.41 2.35 22.42
N ALA A 398 4.74 2.87 23.46
CA ALA A 398 3.28 2.87 23.54
C ALA A 398 2.64 3.67 22.39
N ALA A 399 3.19 4.84 22.05
CA ALA A 399 2.72 5.64 20.92
C ALA A 399 2.95 4.92 19.57
N ALA A 400 4.09 4.25 19.39
CA ALA A 400 4.38 3.48 18.19
C ALA A 400 3.45 2.26 18.05
N GLU A 401 3.11 1.58 19.15
CA GLU A 401 2.14 0.48 19.13
C GLU A 401 0.73 0.99 18.82
N LEU A 402 0.31 2.14 19.37
CA LEU A 402 -1.00 2.73 19.07
C LEU A 402 -1.17 3.04 17.57
N ALA A 403 -0.10 3.41 16.87
CA ALA A 403 -0.15 3.62 15.41
C ALA A 403 -0.58 2.36 14.64
N HIS A 404 -0.44 1.17 15.23
CA HIS A 404 -0.90 -0.10 14.66
C HIS A 404 -2.35 -0.45 15.04
N TYR A 405 -2.95 0.26 16.01
CA TYR A 405 -4.28 0.00 16.57
C TYR A 405 -5.17 1.27 16.57
N PRO A 406 -5.56 1.79 15.38
CA PRO A 406 -6.25 3.07 15.27
C PRO A 406 -7.68 3.10 15.85
N LEU A 407 -8.27 1.94 16.13
CA LEU A 407 -9.62 1.79 16.72
C LEU A 407 -9.60 1.66 18.26
N GLU A 408 -8.42 1.60 18.87
CA GLU A 408 -8.28 1.52 20.32
C GLU A 408 -8.19 2.94 20.90
N ALA A 409 -8.87 3.15 22.02
CA ALA A 409 -8.74 4.33 22.85
C ALA A 409 -7.65 4.10 23.90
N LEU A 410 -6.95 5.16 24.26
CA LEU A 410 -6.00 5.18 25.35
C LEU A 410 -6.68 5.63 26.62
N LYS A 411 -6.67 4.80 27.65
CA LYS A 411 -6.95 5.24 29.02
C LYS A 411 -5.63 5.55 29.72
N VAL A 412 -5.47 6.81 30.11
CA VAL A 412 -4.31 7.31 30.86
C VAL A 412 -4.75 7.48 32.32
N VAL A 413 -4.18 6.67 33.21
CA VAL A 413 -4.49 6.68 34.65
C VAL A 413 -3.28 7.21 35.41
N GLY A 414 -3.40 8.37 36.04
CA GLY A 414 -2.35 8.90 36.91
C GLY A 414 -2.47 8.34 38.32
N HIS A 415 -1.35 7.94 38.90
CA HIS A 415 -1.25 7.50 40.29
C HIS A 415 -0.29 8.39 41.09
N ALA A 416 -0.55 8.46 42.39
CA ALA A 416 0.33 9.08 43.37
C ALA A 416 0.43 8.21 44.62
N SER A 417 1.56 8.31 45.32
CA SER A 417 1.73 7.65 46.62
C SER A 417 0.89 8.34 47.68
N SER A 418 0.53 7.61 48.74
CA SER A 418 -0.11 8.17 49.94
C SER A 418 0.76 9.20 50.66
N ASP A 419 2.07 9.10 50.45
CA ASP A 419 3.07 9.94 51.14
C ASP A 419 3.38 11.25 50.38
N GLU A 420 2.84 11.41 49.17
CA GLU A 420 3.05 12.59 48.33
C GLU A 420 2.07 13.71 48.69
N LYS A 421 2.56 14.95 48.76
CA LYS A 421 1.72 16.11 49.08
C LYS A 421 0.72 16.34 47.95
N GLU A 422 -0.57 16.45 48.31
CA GLU A 422 -1.68 16.62 47.35
C GLU A 422 -1.76 15.50 46.30
N GLY A 423 -1.59 14.23 46.72
CA GLY A 423 -1.52 13.08 45.81
C GLY A 423 -2.60 13.02 44.72
N ALA A 424 -3.85 13.37 45.02
CA ALA A 424 -4.92 13.43 44.01
C ALA A 424 -4.67 14.47 42.91
N ALA A 425 -4.24 15.69 43.28
CA ALA A 425 -3.91 16.74 42.32
C ALA A 425 -2.63 16.40 41.54
N LEU A 426 -1.66 15.75 42.19
CA LEU A 426 -0.41 15.34 41.56
C LEU A 426 -0.64 14.22 40.52
N ALA A 427 -1.46 13.21 40.86
CA ALA A 427 -1.88 12.15 39.95
C ALA A 427 -2.57 12.72 38.69
N GLU A 428 -3.46 13.70 38.88
CA GLU A 428 -4.12 14.39 37.76
C GLU A 428 -3.12 15.17 36.89
N ARG A 429 -2.18 15.90 37.51
CA ARG A 429 -1.12 16.63 36.79
C ARG A 429 -0.23 15.69 35.96
N ARG A 430 0.12 14.52 36.50
CA ARG A 430 0.89 13.49 35.79
C ARG A 430 0.12 12.93 34.60
N ALA A 431 -1.16 12.60 34.77
CA ALA A 431 -2.01 12.15 33.67
C ALA A 431 -2.15 13.21 32.57
N LYS A 432 -2.38 14.49 32.95
CA LYS A 432 -2.43 15.64 32.03
C LYS A 432 -1.14 15.81 31.24
N MET A 433 0.01 15.67 31.90
CA MET A 433 1.32 15.79 31.27
C MET A 433 1.53 14.70 30.22
N VAL A 434 1.26 13.43 30.56
CA VAL A 434 1.39 12.31 29.62
C VAL A 434 0.43 12.46 28.43
N ALA A 435 -0.83 12.82 28.68
CA ALA A 435 -1.79 13.11 27.62
C ALA A 435 -1.30 14.26 26.72
N GLY A 436 -0.76 15.32 27.30
CA GLY A 436 -0.16 16.43 26.56
C GLY A 436 1.03 16.00 25.69
N LEU A 437 1.88 15.10 26.16
CA LEU A 437 2.98 14.54 25.36
C LEU A 437 2.46 13.66 24.21
N LEU A 438 1.46 12.80 24.46
CA LEU A 438 0.82 11.98 23.45
C LEU A 438 0.22 12.82 22.32
N VAL A 439 -0.46 13.92 22.66
CA VAL A 439 -1.04 14.84 21.68
C VAL A 439 0.04 15.64 20.96
N ASN A 440 0.89 16.38 21.69
CA ASN A 440 1.79 17.37 21.08
C ASN A 440 2.99 16.73 20.38
N ARG A 441 3.59 15.69 20.98
CA ARG A 441 4.82 15.07 20.47
C ARG A 441 4.53 13.93 19.51
N TYR A 442 3.53 13.12 19.82
CA TYR A 442 3.20 11.91 19.05
C TYR A 442 1.96 12.06 18.16
N GLN A 443 1.34 13.24 18.12
CA GLN A 443 0.22 13.57 17.24
C GLN A 443 -0.98 12.63 17.39
N ILE A 444 -1.22 12.14 18.62
CA ILE A 444 -2.37 11.30 18.92
C ILE A 444 -3.60 12.19 19.09
N GLU A 445 -4.71 11.81 18.45
CA GLU A 445 -5.97 12.55 18.52
C GLU A 445 -6.46 12.68 19.97
N PRO A 446 -6.75 13.89 20.48
CA PRO A 446 -7.22 14.10 21.86
C PRO A 446 -8.48 13.29 22.20
N LYS A 447 -9.36 13.07 21.22
CA LYS A 447 -10.62 12.31 21.37
C LYS A 447 -10.39 10.83 21.71
N LYS A 448 -9.20 10.29 21.42
CA LYS A 448 -8.83 8.90 21.73
C LYS A 448 -8.26 8.73 23.12
N ILE A 449 -8.01 9.82 23.85
CA ILE A 449 -7.37 9.79 25.17
C ILE A 449 -8.43 10.04 26.23
N GLN A 450 -8.71 9.02 27.03
CA GLN A 450 -9.52 9.12 28.25
C GLN A 450 -8.58 9.25 29.45
N MET A 451 -8.73 10.32 30.21
CA MET A 451 -7.90 10.55 31.39
C MET A 451 -8.66 10.20 32.66
N SER A 452 -7.95 9.60 33.61
CA SER A 452 -8.44 9.39 34.97
C SER A 452 -7.28 9.54 35.96
N SER A 453 -7.60 9.82 37.22
CA SER A 453 -6.64 9.87 38.31
C SER A 453 -7.09 8.95 39.44
N SER A 454 -6.13 8.29 40.08
CA SER A 454 -6.35 7.42 41.23
C SER A 454 -5.32 7.75 42.31
N ALA A 455 -5.81 8.11 43.51
CA ALA A 455 -4.96 8.28 44.69
C ALA A 455 -4.83 6.95 45.46
N SER A 456 -4.70 5.82 44.76
CA SER A 456 -4.72 4.47 45.35
C SER A 456 -3.44 4.07 46.09
N GLY A 457 -2.43 4.95 46.20
CA GLY A 457 -1.17 4.64 46.87
C GLY A 457 -0.23 3.74 46.07
N GLU A 458 -0.48 3.53 44.78
CA GLU A 458 0.35 2.69 43.90
C GLU A 458 1.64 3.39 43.41
N GLY A 459 2.11 4.39 44.15
CA GLY A 459 3.35 5.11 43.86
C GLY A 459 3.28 6.14 42.75
N ALA A 460 4.44 6.72 42.42
CA ALA A 460 4.58 7.79 41.44
C ALA A 460 4.63 7.24 40.00
N LYS A 461 3.49 6.75 39.50
CA LYS A 461 3.38 6.18 38.16
C LYS A 461 2.17 6.70 37.36
N VAL A 462 2.23 6.54 36.05
CA VAL A 462 1.08 6.67 35.13
C VAL A 462 0.94 5.38 34.36
N GLU A 463 -0.27 4.86 34.30
CA GLU A 463 -0.60 3.70 33.48
C GLU A 463 -1.26 4.14 32.19
N ILE A 464 -0.82 3.54 31.08
CA ILE A 464 -1.47 3.67 29.78
C ILE A 464 -2.05 2.32 29.44
N ILE A 465 -3.38 2.28 29.26
CA ILE A 465 -4.13 1.07 28.94
C ILE A 465 -4.78 1.28 27.57
N MET A 466 -4.46 0.42 26.62
CA MET A 466 -5.14 0.35 25.33
C MET A 466 -6.41 -0.49 25.48
N SER A 467 -7.56 0.14 25.25
CA SER A 467 -8.86 -0.53 25.31
C SER A 467 -9.69 -0.19 24.09
N ARG A 468 -10.50 -1.13 23.61
CA ARG A 468 -11.47 -0.83 22.57
C ARG A 468 -12.52 0.11 23.17
N ASN A 469 -12.87 1.19 22.45
CA ASN A 469 -14.09 1.94 22.78
C ASN A 469 -15.26 0.97 22.57
N ASP A 470 -15.88 0.56 23.67
CA ASP A 470 -17.18 -0.12 23.66
C ASP A 470 -18.31 0.90 23.52
#